data_AF-A0A165AWJ2-F1
#
_entry.id   AF-A0A165AWJ2-F1
#
_cell.length_a   1.000
_cell.length_b   1.000
_cell.length_c   1.000
_cell.angle_alpha   90.00
_cell.angle_beta   90.00
_cell.angle_gamma   90.00
#
_symmetry.space_group_name_H-M   'P 1'
#
loop_
_entity.id
_entity.type
_entity.pdbx_description
1 polymer ?
#
loop_
_entity_poly.entity_id
_entity_poly.type
_entity_poly.pdbx_seq_one_letter_code
_entity_poly.pdbx_strand_id
1 'polypeptide(L)'
;GANGKRIPCQCPPSRDDFVKALQANVHAGHCVNNTVVQVNFPTDDSVESQLARIDASAVTLQNFEAAGKGCPFVATTFGAQQAAIKGSPATPTSSTVAPSATASSNAPPTSTDSSAPVETNSPDGQPSDALIKQLAPSLGFRKGVNPTGSGDCDGAAKGADGKPIKVPCFCPPDRDEFVAKLIANVQAGHVVTNPTVKISFPTDDSDEAKLTRINAASSTLQNLNGAGNGCPIAATTLKAQDAA
;
A
#
# COMPACT_ATOMS: atom_id res chain seq x y z
N GLY A 1 -12.11 11.49 4.06
CA GLY A 1 -11.48 10.32 3.42
C GLY A 1 -12.49 9.21 3.30
N ALA A 2 -12.10 8.11 2.66
CA ALA A 2 -12.87 6.87 2.63
C ALA A 2 -13.29 6.47 4.06
N ASN A 3 -14.51 5.95 4.20
CA ASN A 3 -15.07 5.44 5.46
C ASN A 3 -15.07 6.48 6.60
N GLY A 4 -15.26 7.76 6.28
CA GLY A 4 -15.36 8.84 7.27
C GLY A 4 -14.03 9.23 7.95
N LYS A 5 -12.89 8.67 7.54
CA LYS A 5 -11.60 9.03 8.15
C LYS A 5 -11.20 10.47 7.83
N ARG A 6 -10.67 11.17 8.84
CA ARG A 6 -10.13 12.53 8.71
C ARG A 6 -8.90 12.50 7.80
N ILE A 7 -8.88 13.38 6.81
CA ILE A 7 -7.77 13.53 5.86
C ILE A 7 -7.39 15.02 5.79
N PRO A 8 -6.14 15.36 5.42
CA PRO A 8 -5.77 16.75 5.17
C PRO A 8 -6.66 17.39 4.10
N CYS A 9 -7.00 18.68 4.24
CA CYS A 9 -7.89 19.37 3.29
C CYS A 9 -7.30 19.50 1.88
N GLN A 10 -5.99 19.36 1.74
CA GLN A 10 -5.28 19.35 0.45
C GLN A 10 -5.33 17.97 -0.23
N CYS A 11 -6.02 17.00 0.39
CA CYS A 11 -6.11 15.63 -0.09
C CYS A 11 -7.53 15.28 -0.53
N PRO A 12 -7.70 14.65 -1.71
CA PRO A 12 -6.66 14.32 -2.70
C PRO A 12 -6.17 15.56 -3.48
N PRO A 13 -4.97 15.50 -4.09
CA PRO A 13 -4.50 16.54 -5.01
C PRO A 13 -5.41 16.61 -6.26
N SER A 14 -5.26 17.68 -7.05
CA SER A 14 -5.97 17.78 -8.32
C SER A 14 -5.60 16.60 -9.23
N ARG A 15 -6.55 16.17 -10.08
CA ARG A 15 -6.31 15.04 -11.00
C ARG A 15 -5.15 15.33 -11.94
N ASP A 16 -5.04 16.56 -12.44
CA ASP A 16 -3.99 16.92 -13.39
C ASP A 16 -2.61 16.94 -12.73
N ASP A 17 -2.51 17.48 -11.51
CA ASP A 17 -1.24 17.45 -10.78
C ASP A 17 -0.85 16.02 -10.38
N PHE A 18 -1.82 15.20 -9.98
CA PHE A 18 -1.61 13.77 -9.70
C PHE A 18 -1.10 13.01 -10.92
N VAL A 19 -1.77 13.16 -12.08
CA VAL A 19 -1.37 12.48 -13.32
C VAL A 19 0.02 12.94 -13.74
N LYS A 20 0.33 14.23 -13.62
CA LYS A 20 1.67 14.77 -13.91
C LYS A 20 2.74 14.15 -13.01
N ALA A 21 2.49 14.05 -11.70
CA ALA A 21 3.42 13.41 -10.76
C ALA A 21 3.58 11.92 -11.04
N LEU A 22 2.48 11.20 -11.31
CA LEU A 22 2.51 9.79 -11.66
C LEU A 22 3.29 9.55 -12.96
N GLN A 23 3.05 10.35 -14.00
CA GLN A 23 3.81 10.28 -15.25
C GLN A 23 5.31 10.50 -15.04
N ALA A 24 5.68 11.48 -14.23
CA ALA A 24 7.08 11.73 -13.89
C ALA A 24 7.70 10.52 -13.17
N ASN A 25 6.98 9.94 -12.21
CA ASN A 25 7.43 8.75 -11.47
C ASN A 25 7.58 7.52 -12.38
N VAL A 26 6.61 7.28 -13.27
CA VAL A 26 6.64 6.18 -14.23
C VAL A 26 7.80 6.33 -15.21
N HIS A 27 8.03 7.55 -15.72
CA HIS A 27 9.15 7.81 -16.63
C HIS A 27 10.51 7.64 -15.94
N ALA A 28 10.61 8.01 -14.67
CA ALA A 28 11.81 7.83 -13.86
C ALA A 28 12.02 6.38 -13.38
N GLY A 29 10.98 5.55 -13.38
CA GLY A 29 10.98 4.22 -12.75
C GLY A 29 11.01 4.27 -11.21
N HIS A 30 10.90 5.46 -10.62
CA HIS A 30 10.95 5.71 -9.19
C HIS A 30 10.20 7.00 -8.85
N CYS A 31 9.85 7.21 -7.57
CA CYS A 31 9.24 8.46 -7.13
C CYS A 31 10.23 9.62 -7.30
N VAL A 32 9.94 10.61 -8.14
CA VAL A 32 10.86 11.75 -8.38
C VAL A 32 11.14 12.55 -7.11
N ASN A 33 10.17 12.59 -6.20
CA ASN A 33 10.29 13.23 -4.89
C ASN A 33 10.88 12.32 -3.80
N ASN A 34 11.17 11.05 -4.14
CA ASN A 34 11.75 10.04 -3.26
C ASN A 34 12.41 8.94 -4.10
N THR A 35 13.57 9.24 -4.69
CA THR A 35 14.15 8.49 -5.83
C THR A 35 14.54 7.04 -5.57
N VAL A 36 14.51 6.66 -4.31
CA VAL A 36 14.81 5.33 -3.78
C VAL A 36 13.56 4.44 -3.75
N VAL A 37 12.35 5.03 -3.77
CA VAL A 37 11.09 4.29 -3.89
C VAL A 37 10.83 3.98 -5.35
N GLN A 38 10.91 2.72 -5.72
CA GLN A 38 10.68 2.26 -7.09
C GLN A 38 9.20 2.30 -7.46
N VAL A 39 8.92 2.63 -8.72
CA VAL A 39 7.56 2.66 -9.26
C VAL A 39 7.52 1.75 -10.47
N ASN A 40 6.66 0.72 -10.38
CA ASN A 40 6.39 -0.19 -11.49
C ASN A 40 5.00 0.07 -12.06
N PHE A 41 4.91 0.36 -13.35
CA PHE A 41 3.64 0.70 -14.01
C PHE A 41 3.47 -0.13 -15.28
N PRO A 42 3.14 -1.42 -15.16
CA PRO A 42 2.90 -2.28 -16.31
C PRO A 42 1.65 -1.82 -17.07
N THR A 43 1.66 -2.00 -18.39
CA THR A 43 0.61 -1.51 -19.31
C THR A 43 -0.37 -2.58 -19.77
N ASP A 44 -0.16 -3.85 -19.43
CA ASP A 44 -1.09 -4.91 -19.79
C ASP A 44 -2.33 -4.90 -18.88
N ASP A 45 -3.37 -5.63 -19.32
CA ASP A 45 -4.67 -5.63 -18.67
C ASP A 45 -4.85 -6.73 -17.63
N SER A 46 -3.79 -7.45 -17.26
CA SER A 46 -3.89 -8.45 -16.20
C SER A 46 -4.31 -7.81 -14.87
N VAL A 47 -5.00 -8.57 -14.04
CA VAL A 47 -5.36 -8.17 -12.66
C VAL A 47 -4.10 -7.75 -11.89
N GLU A 48 -2.99 -8.48 -12.07
CA GLU A 48 -1.71 -8.14 -11.44
C GLU A 48 -1.18 -6.77 -11.89
N SER A 49 -1.28 -6.47 -13.18
CA SER A 49 -0.85 -5.18 -13.72
C SER A 49 -1.78 -4.03 -13.33
N GLN A 50 -3.08 -4.27 -13.26
CA GLN A 50 -4.05 -3.31 -12.73
C GLN A 50 -3.76 -2.97 -11.26
N LEU A 51 -3.48 -3.98 -10.43
CA LEU A 51 -3.12 -3.77 -9.01
C LEU A 51 -1.77 -3.05 -8.87
N ALA A 52 -0.77 -3.40 -9.69
CA ALA A 52 0.52 -2.71 -9.70
C ALA A 52 0.38 -1.22 -10.05
N ARG A 53 -0.53 -0.87 -10.97
CA ARG A 53 -0.83 0.54 -11.27
C ARG A 53 -1.47 1.27 -10.09
N ILE A 54 -2.32 0.60 -9.30
CA ILE A 54 -2.88 1.21 -8.10
C ILE A 54 -1.83 1.34 -7.00
N ASP A 55 -0.94 0.37 -6.83
CA ASP A 55 0.19 0.47 -5.90
C ASP A 55 1.11 1.65 -6.27
N ALA A 56 1.50 1.76 -7.54
CA ALA A 56 2.24 2.92 -8.07
C ALA A 56 1.51 4.25 -7.81
N SER A 57 0.18 4.26 -7.93
CA SER A 57 -0.66 5.42 -7.65
C SER A 57 -0.70 5.76 -6.16
N ALA A 58 -0.80 4.76 -5.28
CA ALA A 58 -0.76 4.91 -3.83
C ALA A 58 0.59 5.45 -3.36
N VAL A 59 1.67 4.89 -3.88
CA VAL A 59 3.04 5.31 -3.59
C VAL A 59 3.29 6.74 -4.09
N THR A 60 2.81 7.08 -5.29
CA THR A 60 2.86 8.45 -5.82
C THR A 60 2.10 9.43 -4.93
N LEU A 61 0.89 9.05 -4.52
CA LEU A 61 0.04 9.85 -3.64
C LEU A 61 0.73 10.14 -2.30
N GLN A 62 1.41 9.14 -1.73
CA GLN A 62 2.14 9.27 -0.46
C GLN A 62 3.40 10.16 -0.57
N ASN A 63 4.00 10.27 -1.76
CA ASN A 63 5.23 11.06 -2.02
C ASN A 63 4.96 12.32 -2.87
N PHE A 64 3.71 12.79 -2.89
CA PHE A 64 3.24 13.75 -3.88
C PHE A 64 3.92 15.13 -3.80
N GLU A 65 4.11 15.69 -2.61
CA GLU A 65 4.76 17.01 -2.44
C GLU A 65 6.26 16.89 -2.13
N ALA A 66 6.64 15.88 -1.36
CA ALA A 66 8.02 15.49 -1.07
C ALA A 66 8.03 14.03 -0.60
N ALA A 67 9.21 13.44 -0.37
CA ALA A 67 9.31 12.12 0.26
C ALA A 67 8.38 12.04 1.47
N GLY A 68 7.39 11.15 1.39
CA GLY A 68 6.30 10.93 2.36
C GLY A 68 5.41 12.13 2.73
N LYS A 69 5.61 13.33 2.16
CA LYS A 69 4.67 14.45 2.30
C LYS A 69 3.65 14.35 1.18
N GLY A 70 2.60 13.60 1.43
CA GLY A 70 1.55 13.38 0.46
C GLY A 70 0.25 12.99 1.13
N CYS A 71 -0.70 12.56 0.32
CA CYS A 71 -2.02 12.22 0.81
C CYS A 71 -2.06 10.78 1.31
N PRO A 72 -2.71 10.52 2.46
CA PRO A 72 -2.85 9.17 2.96
C PRO A 72 -3.68 8.35 1.97
N PHE A 73 -3.44 7.04 1.88
CA PHE A 73 -4.17 6.15 0.98
C PHE A 73 -5.70 6.32 1.10
N VAL A 74 -6.19 6.46 2.33
CA VAL A 74 -7.60 6.70 2.67
C VAL A 74 -8.16 8.05 2.18
N ALA A 75 -7.34 8.93 1.63
CA ALA A 75 -7.80 10.15 0.95
C ALA A 75 -8.34 9.89 -0.46
N THR A 76 -8.13 8.68 -0.99
CA THR A 76 -8.59 8.28 -2.32
C THR A 76 -9.50 7.06 -2.24
N THR A 77 -10.08 6.69 -3.38
CA THR A 77 -10.85 5.46 -3.54
C THR A 77 -9.99 4.29 -4.02
N PHE A 78 -8.64 4.39 -3.97
CA PHE A 78 -7.75 3.32 -4.43
C PHE A 78 -8.01 1.98 -3.75
N GLY A 79 -8.39 1.97 -2.47
CA GLY A 79 -8.79 0.73 -1.78
C GLY A 79 -10.03 0.08 -2.40
N ALA A 80 -11.06 0.89 -2.67
CA ALA A 80 -12.28 0.41 -3.33
C ALA A 80 -12.01 -0.01 -4.79
N GLN A 81 -11.10 0.67 -5.49
CA GLN A 81 -10.70 0.29 -6.85
C GLN A 81 -9.96 -1.05 -6.87
N GLN A 82 -9.04 -1.29 -5.92
CA GLN A 82 -8.37 -2.59 -5.79
C GLN A 82 -9.38 -3.70 -5.45
N ALA A 83 -10.32 -3.45 -4.53
CA ALA A 83 -11.39 -4.41 -4.22
C ALA A 83 -12.26 -4.72 -5.45
N ALA A 84 -12.61 -3.72 -6.25
CA ALA A 84 -13.39 -3.91 -7.48
C ALA A 84 -12.64 -4.72 -8.54
N ILE A 85 -11.32 -4.56 -8.65
CA ILE A 85 -10.47 -5.32 -9.57
C ILE A 85 -10.38 -6.80 -9.13
N LYS A 86 -10.25 -7.05 -7.82
CA LYS A 86 -10.26 -8.42 -7.27
C LYS A 86 -11.62 -9.11 -7.41
N GLY A 87 -12.70 -8.37 -7.24
CA GLY A 87 -14.07 -8.89 -7.28
C GLY A 87 -14.67 -9.02 -8.68
N SER A 88 -13.98 -8.53 -9.72
CA SER A 88 -14.47 -8.61 -11.10
C SER A 88 -14.00 -9.89 -11.79
N PRO A 89 -14.89 -10.83 -12.17
CA PRO A 89 -14.52 -11.87 -13.11
C PRO A 89 -14.19 -11.22 -14.46
N ALA A 90 -13.05 -11.61 -15.04
CA ALA A 90 -12.52 -11.03 -16.26
C ALA A 90 -13.47 -11.24 -17.46
N THR A 91 -14.03 -10.15 -17.97
CA THR A 91 -14.48 -10.04 -19.37
C THR A 91 -14.26 -8.60 -19.85
N PRO A 92 -13.57 -8.38 -20.99
CA PRO A 92 -13.31 -7.05 -21.48
C PRO A 92 -14.51 -6.53 -22.29
N THR A 93 -15.02 -5.36 -21.95
CA THR A 93 -15.66 -4.51 -22.96
C THR A 93 -15.57 -3.04 -22.54
N SER A 94 -14.92 -2.26 -23.40
CA SER A 94 -14.79 -0.81 -23.28
C SER A 94 -16.14 -0.11 -23.32
N SER A 95 -16.22 0.94 -22.47
CA SER A 95 -16.94 2.21 -22.62
C SER A 95 -18.38 2.22 -23.14
N THR A 96 -19.32 2.68 -22.30
CA THR A 96 -20.35 3.65 -22.71
C THR A 96 -20.78 4.54 -21.52
N VAL A 97 -20.37 5.82 -21.60
CA VAL A 97 -21.02 7.09 -21.22
C VAL A 97 -22.16 7.14 -20.16
N ALA A 98 -21.88 7.88 -19.07
CA ALA A 98 -22.71 8.83 -18.27
C ALA A 98 -23.99 8.31 -17.53
N PRO A 99 -24.59 9.02 -16.53
CA PRO A 99 -24.92 10.46 -16.56
C PRO A 99 -24.71 11.31 -15.26
N SER A 100 -24.71 12.62 -15.52
CA SER A 100 -25.25 13.77 -14.79
C SER A 100 -25.25 13.83 -13.25
N ALA A 101 -24.61 14.90 -12.76
CA ALA A 101 -24.86 15.50 -11.47
C ALA A 101 -26.16 16.33 -11.48
N THR A 102 -27.04 16.12 -10.49
CA THR A 102 -28.01 17.10 -10.03
C THR A 102 -28.21 16.96 -8.52
N ALA A 103 -28.25 18.10 -7.84
CA ALA A 103 -28.21 18.29 -6.39
C ALA A 103 -29.52 17.96 -5.65
N SER A 104 -29.45 17.65 -4.34
CA SER A 104 -29.95 18.53 -3.24
C SER A 104 -30.12 17.80 -1.89
N SER A 105 -29.99 18.61 -0.84
CA SER A 105 -30.05 18.38 0.61
C SER A 105 -31.32 17.72 1.17
N ASN A 106 -31.21 16.97 2.28
CA ASN A 106 -31.55 17.43 3.65
C ASN A 106 -31.54 16.31 4.72
N ALA A 107 -30.95 16.67 5.87
CA ALA A 107 -31.35 16.39 7.27
C ALA A 107 -31.25 14.96 7.89
N PRO A 108 -31.00 14.87 9.22
CA PRO A 108 -30.48 13.67 9.91
C PRO A 108 -31.59 12.83 10.59
N PRO A 109 -31.21 11.69 11.20
CA PRO A 109 -31.71 11.43 12.53
C PRO A 109 -30.65 10.98 13.54
N THR A 110 -31.01 11.25 14.79
CA THR A 110 -30.35 11.04 16.08
C THR A 110 -30.24 9.58 16.53
N SER A 111 -29.19 9.38 17.33
CA SER A 111 -28.77 8.29 18.24
C SER A 111 -29.76 7.23 18.71
N THR A 112 -29.25 6.01 18.90
CA THR A 112 -29.39 5.25 20.17
C THR A 112 -28.30 4.16 20.30
N ASP A 113 -28.05 3.81 21.55
CA ASP A 113 -26.85 3.23 22.15
C ASP A 113 -26.91 1.70 22.37
N SER A 114 -25.75 1.12 22.73
CA SER A 114 -25.51 -0.14 23.46
C SER A 114 -25.48 -1.49 22.72
N SER A 115 -24.26 -2.02 22.50
CA SER A 115 -23.62 -3.03 23.39
C SER A 115 -22.37 -3.64 22.74
N ALA A 116 -21.25 -3.55 23.43
CA ALA A 116 -19.94 -4.07 23.04
C ALA A 116 -19.76 -5.56 23.39
N PRO A 117 -18.85 -6.28 22.73
CA PRO A 117 -17.98 -7.23 23.39
C PRO A 117 -16.57 -6.64 23.56
N VAL A 118 -15.94 -7.09 24.63
CA VAL A 118 -14.68 -6.62 25.21
C VAL A 118 -13.50 -6.93 24.28
N GLU A 119 -12.82 -5.90 23.78
CA GLU A 119 -11.44 -6.02 23.31
C GLU A 119 -10.52 -5.20 24.20
N THR A 120 -9.51 -5.88 24.73
CA THR A 120 -8.49 -5.39 25.65
C THR A 120 -7.64 -4.31 24.98
N ASN A 121 -8.18 -3.10 24.91
CA ASN A 121 -7.48 -1.93 24.39
C ASN A 121 -6.54 -1.38 25.48
N SER A 122 -5.26 -1.33 25.14
CA SER A 122 -4.27 -0.47 25.81
C SER A 122 -4.76 0.99 25.82
N PRO A 123 -4.28 1.85 26.74
CA PRO A 123 -4.92 3.13 27.08
C PRO A 123 -4.97 4.21 25.98
N ASP A 124 -4.36 3.99 24.82
CA ASP A 124 -4.15 5.01 23.78
C ASP A 124 -4.85 4.75 22.42
N GLY A 125 -5.72 3.73 22.32
CA GLY A 125 -6.43 3.42 21.06
C GLY A 125 -5.53 2.95 19.91
N GLN A 126 -4.26 2.60 20.23
CA GLN A 126 -3.27 2.06 19.31
C GLN A 126 -3.21 0.53 19.49
N PRO A 127 -3.12 -0.27 18.40
CA PRO A 127 -3.08 -1.73 18.51
C PRO A 127 -1.88 -2.21 19.32
N SER A 128 -2.07 -3.29 20.09
CA SER A 128 -0.99 -3.91 20.85
C SER A 128 0.02 -4.60 19.94
N ASP A 129 1.28 -4.72 20.39
CA ASP A 129 2.35 -5.38 19.62
C ASP A 129 1.99 -6.82 19.23
N ALA A 130 1.34 -7.55 20.14
CA ALA A 130 0.87 -8.90 19.89
C ALA A 130 -0.17 -8.94 18.76
N LEU A 131 -1.11 -7.98 18.75
CA LEU A 131 -2.12 -7.85 17.70
C LEU A 131 -1.49 -7.46 16.36
N ILE A 132 -0.54 -6.52 16.35
CA ILE A 132 0.20 -6.16 15.13
C ILE A 132 0.95 -7.36 14.58
N LYS A 133 1.63 -8.14 15.43
CA LYS A 133 2.34 -9.36 15.01
C LYS A 133 1.41 -10.41 14.40
N GLN A 134 0.22 -10.59 14.98
CA GLN A 134 -0.79 -11.52 14.49
C GLN A 134 -1.36 -11.08 13.14
N LEU A 135 -1.62 -9.79 12.97
CA LEU A 135 -2.23 -9.22 11.78
C LEU A 135 -1.22 -8.83 10.69
N ALA A 136 0.08 -8.93 10.96
CA ALA A 136 1.13 -8.63 10.00
C ALA A 136 1.05 -9.59 8.80
N PRO A 137 0.97 -9.10 7.55
CA PRO A 137 0.94 -9.94 6.36
C PRO A 137 2.20 -10.80 6.23
N SER A 138 2.07 -12.08 5.86
CA SER A 138 3.22 -12.98 5.66
C SER A 138 4.13 -12.47 4.54
N LEU A 139 5.46 -12.61 4.66
CA LEU A 139 6.36 -12.28 3.54
C LEU A 139 6.34 -13.38 2.45
N GLY A 140 5.97 -14.61 2.84
CA GLY A 140 5.72 -15.75 1.94
C GLY A 140 6.86 -16.18 1.03
N PHE A 141 8.07 -15.67 1.24
CA PHE A 141 9.26 -16.00 0.45
C PHE A 141 10.51 -16.02 1.33
N ARG A 142 11.62 -16.55 0.80
CA ARG A 142 12.89 -16.68 1.53
C ARG A 142 14.02 -15.96 0.80
N LYS A 143 15.00 -15.46 1.55
CA LYS A 143 16.17 -14.79 0.99
C LYS A 143 17.13 -15.78 0.33
N GLY A 144 18.02 -15.28 -0.53
CA GLY A 144 19.11 -16.08 -1.09
C GLY A 144 18.70 -17.11 -2.16
N VAL A 145 17.54 -16.98 -2.80
CA VAL A 145 17.10 -17.95 -3.82
C VAL A 145 17.89 -17.73 -5.12
N ASN A 146 18.53 -18.80 -5.62
CA ASN A 146 19.28 -18.80 -6.89
C ASN A 146 20.23 -17.60 -7.06
N PRO A 147 21.26 -17.48 -6.21
CA PRO A 147 22.21 -16.36 -6.30
C PRO A 147 22.95 -16.37 -7.64
N THR A 148 23.08 -15.20 -8.26
CA THR A 148 23.80 -15.04 -9.54
C THR A 148 25.31 -14.87 -9.37
N GLY A 149 25.78 -14.69 -8.13
CA GLY A 149 27.17 -14.34 -7.81
C GLY A 149 27.47 -12.84 -7.83
N SER A 150 26.55 -12.00 -8.32
CA SER A 150 26.71 -10.53 -8.40
C SER A 150 25.99 -9.76 -7.27
N GLY A 151 25.43 -10.47 -6.28
CA GLY A 151 24.65 -9.88 -5.19
C GLY A 151 23.13 -9.95 -5.37
N ASP A 152 22.66 -10.42 -6.54
CA ASP A 152 21.25 -10.58 -6.87
C ASP A 152 20.76 -12.03 -6.79
N CYS A 153 19.51 -12.17 -6.37
CA CYS A 153 18.78 -13.41 -6.20
C CYS A 153 17.42 -13.33 -6.90
N ASP A 154 16.78 -14.47 -7.12
CA ASP A 154 15.41 -14.53 -7.61
C ASP A 154 14.44 -14.04 -6.53
N GLY A 155 13.57 -13.09 -6.89
CA GLY A 155 12.45 -12.64 -6.08
C GLY A 155 11.23 -13.54 -6.19
N ALA A 156 10.23 -13.27 -5.34
CA ALA A 156 8.96 -13.98 -5.30
C ALA A 156 8.06 -13.63 -6.50
N ALA A 157 8.10 -12.38 -6.96
CA ALA A 157 7.29 -11.91 -8.08
C ALA A 157 7.95 -12.24 -9.43
N LYS A 158 7.12 -12.49 -10.44
CA LYS A 158 7.57 -12.70 -11.82
C LYS A 158 7.44 -11.40 -12.62
N GLY A 159 8.38 -11.17 -13.52
CA GLY A 159 8.32 -10.11 -14.52
C GLY A 159 7.37 -10.47 -15.66
N ALA A 160 7.17 -9.53 -16.57
CA ALA A 160 6.33 -9.72 -17.76
C ALA A 160 6.83 -10.85 -18.69
N ASP A 161 8.12 -11.21 -18.60
CA ASP A 161 8.74 -12.32 -19.31
C ASP A 161 8.55 -13.68 -18.62
N GLY A 162 7.79 -13.72 -17.52
CA GLY A 162 7.53 -14.91 -16.73
C GLY A 162 8.69 -15.36 -15.84
N LYS A 163 9.81 -14.62 -15.80
CA LYS A 163 10.98 -14.94 -14.98
C LYS A 163 10.90 -14.24 -13.63
N PRO A 164 11.52 -14.79 -12.57
CA PRO A 164 11.63 -14.09 -11.29
C PRO A 164 12.31 -12.72 -11.46
N ILE A 165 11.73 -11.69 -10.84
CA ILE A 165 12.35 -10.37 -10.76
C ILE A 165 13.60 -10.49 -9.89
N LYS A 166 14.72 -9.96 -10.34
CA LYS A 166 15.96 -9.96 -9.55
C LYS A 166 15.86 -8.99 -8.38
N VAL A 167 16.23 -9.45 -7.20
CA VAL A 167 16.21 -8.69 -5.95
C VAL A 167 17.54 -8.87 -5.20
N PRO A 168 17.93 -7.96 -4.31
CA PRO A 168 19.13 -8.17 -3.49
C PRO A 168 19.03 -9.45 -2.68
N CYS A 169 20.11 -10.24 -2.62
CA CYS A 169 20.08 -11.55 -1.95
C CYS A 169 19.78 -11.53 -0.46
N PHE A 170 19.92 -10.39 0.21
CA PHE A 170 19.53 -10.22 1.61
C PHE A 170 18.00 -10.07 1.79
N CYS A 171 17.25 -9.90 0.70
CA CYS A 171 15.80 -9.76 0.72
C CYS A 171 15.10 -11.09 0.42
N PRO A 172 13.95 -11.36 1.06
CA PRO A 172 13.30 -10.58 2.13
C PRO A 172 14.01 -10.68 3.49
N PRO A 173 13.77 -9.73 4.42
CA PRO A 173 14.28 -9.84 5.79
C PRO A 173 13.66 -11.04 6.52
N ASP A 174 14.25 -11.41 7.66
CA ASP A 174 13.67 -12.40 8.53
C ASP A 174 12.33 -11.91 9.10
N ARG A 175 11.39 -12.84 9.32
CA ARG A 175 10.01 -12.51 9.71
C ARG A 175 9.94 -11.67 10.99
N ASP A 176 10.69 -12.07 12.01
CA ASP A 176 10.69 -11.36 13.29
C ASP A 176 11.33 -9.97 13.17
N GLU A 177 12.37 -9.82 12.33
CA GLU A 177 12.97 -8.51 12.05
C GLU A 177 11.96 -7.58 11.37
N PHE A 178 11.28 -8.07 10.32
CA PHE A 178 10.23 -7.33 9.64
C PHE A 178 9.10 -6.92 10.59
N VAL A 179 8.59 -7.86 11.40
CA VAL A 179 7.51 -7.57 12.34
C VAL A 179 7.93 -6.55 13.39
N ALA A 180 9.16 -6.63 13.90
CA ALA A 180 9.68 -5.65 14.85
C ALA A 180 9.70 -4.24 14.25
N LYS A 181 10.11 -4.09 12.99
CA LYS A 181 10.09 -2.81 12.26
C LYS A 181 8.66 -2.34 12.00
N LEU A 182 7.76 -3.25 11.62
CA LEU A 182 6.36 -2.92 11.39
C LEU A 182 5.70 -2.43 12.69
N ILE A 183 5.92 -3.11 13.82
CA ILE A 183 5.44 -2.67 15.14
C ILE A 183 5.95 -1.26 15.42
N ALA A 184 7.26 -1.01 15.32
CA ALA A 184 7.82 0.32 15.57
C ALA A 184 7.17 1.40 14.68
N ASN A 185 6.94 1.09 13.41
CA ASN A 185 6.32 2.02 12.46
C ASN A 185 4.84 2.28 12.77
N VAL A 186 4.09 1.25 13.16
CA VAL A 186 2.68 1.37 13.56
C VAL A 186 2.58 2.17 14.84
N GLN A 187 3.42 1.88 15.84
CA GLN A 187 3.42 2.61 17.11
C GLN A 187 3.80 4.09 16.92
N ALA A 188 4.63 4.40 15.91
CA ALA A 188 4.98 5.77 15.55
C ALA A 188 3.94 6.46 14.62
N GLY A 189 3.01 5.70 14.04
CA GLY A 189 2.10 6.17 12.99
C GLY A 189 2.80 6.57 11.67
N HIS A 190 4.08 6.23 11.52
CA HIS A 190 4.92 6.53 10.38
C HIS A 190 6.12 5.58 10.32
N VAL A 191 6.76 5.47 9.16
CA VAL A 191 7.99 4.70 9.01
C VAL A 191 9.11 5.39 9.79
N VAL A 192 9.65 4.78 10.84
CA VAL A 192 10.62 5.42 11.76
C VAL A 192 11.90 5.89 11.03
N THR A 193 12.34 5.11 10.04
CA THR A 193 13.50 5.39 9.18
C THR A 193 13.19 6.34 8.03
N ASN A 194 11.91 6.67 7.81
CA ASN A 194 11.44 7.65 6.84
C ASN A 194 10.14 8.31 7.33
N PRO A 195 10.21 9.21 8.34
CA PRO A 195 9.04 9.66 9.12
C PRO A 195 7.95 10.40 8.35
N THR A 196 8.26 10.72 7.11
CA THR A 196 7.32 11.31 6.18
C THR A 196 6.30 10.27 5.73
N VAL A 197 6.69 9.02 5.45
CA VAL A 197 5.76 7.96 5.04
C VAL A 197 4.87 7.58 6.22
N LYS A 198 3.58 7.89 6.12
CA LYS A 198 2.58 7.60 7.16
C LYS A 198 2.12 6.15 7.11
N ILE A 199 1.94 5.57 8.29
CA ILE A 199 1.47 4.20 8.44
C ILE A 199 0.11 4.23 9.10
N SER A 200 -0.85 3.52 8.50
CA SER A 200 -2.14 3.20 9.10
C SER A 200 -2.21 1.70 9.22
N PHE A 201 -2.69 1.18 10.35
CA PHE A 201 -2.79 -0.25 10.61
C PHE A 201 -4.13 -0.57 11.28
N PRO A 202 -5.21 -0.65 10.48
CA PRO A 202 -6.52 -1.04 11.00
C PRO A 202 -6.52 -2.49 11.48
N THR A 203 -7.27 -2.76 12.54
CA THR A 203 -7.32 -4.06 13.21
C THR A 203 -8.52 -4.91 12.82
N ASP A 204 -9.51 -4.33 12.14
CA ASP A 204 -10.70 -5.04 11.70
C ASP A 204 -10.41 -6.00 10.54
N ASP A 205 -11.35 -6.90 10.28
CA ASP A 205 -11.21 -7.98 9.29
C ASP A 205 -11.74 -7.62 7.89
N SER A 206 -12.09 -6.36 7.65
CA SER A 206 -12.49 -5.90 6.32
C SER A 206 -11.36 -6.07 5.29
N ASP A 207 -11.73 -6.22 4.03
CA ASP A 207 -10.75 -6.35 2.96
C ASP A 207 -9.98 -5.03 2.76
N GLU A 208 -10.61 -3.89 3.02
CA GLU A 208 -9.95 -2.59 3.09
C GLU A 208 -8.90 -2.55 4.22
N ALA A 209 -9.19 -3.16 5.37
CA ALA A 209 -8.25 -3.21 6.48
C ALA A 209 -7.08 -4.16 6.21
N LYS A 210 -7.33 -5.35 5.64
CA LYS A 210 -6.26 -6.26 5.17
C LYS A 210 -5.35 -5.57 4.17
N LEU A 211 -5.93 -4.88 3.19
CA LEU A 211 -5.18 -4.16 2.18
C LEU A 211 -4.35 -3.01 2.76
N THR A 212 -4.93 -2.25 3.69
CA THR A 212 -4.19 -1.19 4.38
C THR A 212 -2.99 -1.75 5.14
N ARG A 213 -3.12 -2.94 5.74
CA ARG A 213 -2.02 -3.66 6.40
C ARG A 213 -0.96 -4.14 5.40
N ILE A 214 -1.34 -4.59 4.21
CA ILE A 214 -0.37 -4.95 3.16
C ILE A 214 0.38 -3.71 2.66
N ASN A 215 -0.30 -2.59 2.45
CA ASN A 215 0.37 -1.33 2.12
C ASN A 215 1.34 -0.89 3.22
N ALA A 216 0.95 -0.97 4.50
CA ALA A 216 1.84 -0.67 5.62
C ALA A 216 3.06 -1.61 5.67
N ALA A 217 2.87 -2.90 5.38
CA ALA A 217 3.94 -3.89 5.24
C ALA A 217 4.87 -3.54 4.08
N SER A 218 4.32 -3.17 2.92
CA SER A 218 5.06 -2.75 1.73
C SER A 218 5.90 -1.50 2.00
N SER A 219 5.30 -0.46 2.59
CA SER A 219 6.03 0.74 3.00
C SER A 219 7.13 0.43 4.03
N THR A 220 6.88 -0.48 4.98
CA THR A 220 7.90 -0.91 5.95
C THR A 220 9.07 -1.60 5.26
N LEU A 221 8.81 -2.56 4.37
CA LEU A 221 9.84 -3.30 3.63
C LEU A 221 10.72 -2.38 2.80
N GLN A 222 10.12 -1.46 2.05
CA GLN A 222 10.85 -0.56 1.18
C GLN A 222 11.73 0.44 1.96
N ASN A 223 11.50 0.62 3.27
CA ASN A 223 12.20 1.61 4.07
C ASN A 223 12.99 1.01 5.27
N LEU A 224 13.25 -0.30 5.29
CA LEU A 224 13.86 -0.99 6.44
C LEU A 224 15.14 -0.33 6.99
N ASN A 225 15.99 0.18 6.10
CA ASN A 225 17.32 0.72 6.40
C ASN A 225 17.44 2.23 6.08
N GLY A 226 16.32 2.93 5.90
CA GLY A 226 16.29 4.34 5.51
C GLY A 226 15.22 4.61 4.46
N ALA A 227 15.01 5.88 4.11
CA ALA A 227 14.12 6.25 3.01
C ALA A 227 14.45 5.43 1.75
N GLY A 228 13.48 4.65 1.26
CA GLY A 228 13.57 3.72 0.11
C GLY A 228 14.74 2.73 0.10
N ASN A 229 15.50 2.64 1.18
CA ASN A 229 16.60 1.71 1.34
C ASN A 229 16.08 0.49 2.08
N GLY A 230 15.55 -0.47 1.33
CA GLY A 230 14.95 -1.66 1.90
C GLY A 230 14.77 -2.74 0.87
N CYS A 231 13.85 -3.67 1.15
CA CYS A 231 13.56 -4.75 0.24
C CYS A 231 12.46 -4.36 -0.75
N PRO A 232 12.67 -4.60 -2.06
CA PRO A 232 11.61 -4.38 -3.04
C PRO A 232 10.46 -5.35 -2.76
N ILE A 233 9.23 -4.93 -3.06
CA ILE A 233 8.04 -5.77 -2.85
C ILE A 233 8.13 -7.09 -3.62
N ALA A 234 8.81 -7.07 -4.78
CA ALA A 234 9.11 -8.25 -5.58
C ALA A 234 9.90 -9.34 -4.83
N ALA A 235 10.56 -9.03 -3.71
CA ALA A 235 11.22 -10.01 -2.86
C ALA A 235 10.24 -10.82 -1.98
N THR A 236 8.96 -10.49 -2.01
CA THR A 236 7.92 -11.06 -1.16
C THR A 236 6.66 -11.39 -1.96
N THR A 237 5.77 -12.18 -1.36
CA THR A 237 4.46 -12.45 -1.94
C THR A 237 3.42 -11.37 -1.62
N LEU A 238 3.82 -10.22 -1.04
CA LEU A 238 2.85 -9.18 -0.66
C LEU A 238 2.03 -8.70 -1.85
N LYS A 239 2.65 -8.53 -3.02
CA LYS A 239 1.94 -8.17 -4.26
C LYS A 239 0.90 -9.21 -4.68
N ALA A 240 1.15 -10.49 -4.41
CA ALA A 240 0.17 -11.55 -4.67
C ALA A 240 -0.94 -11.56 -3.59
N GLN A 241 -0.63 -11.21 -2.35
CA GLN A 241 -1.62 -11.03 -1.28
C GLN A 241 -2.49 -9.79 -1.53
N ASP A 242 -1.93 -8.76 -2.16
CA ASP A 242 -2.66 -7.61 -2.68
C ASP A 242 -3.60 -7.96 -3.82
N ALA A 243 -3.59 -9.20 -4.34
CA ALA A 243 -4.52 -9.71 -5.34
C ALA A 243 -5.52 -10.75 -4.80
N ALA A 244 -5.25 -11.32 -3.61
CA ALA A 244 -6.10 -12.30 -2.93
C ALA A 244 -7.21 -11.62 -2.10
#